data_AF-A0A7W7FSR0-F1
#
_entry.id   AF-A0A7W7FSR0-F1
#
_cell.length_a   1.000
_cell.length_b   1.000
_cell.length_c   1.000
_cell.angle_alpha   90.00
_cell.angle_beta   90.00
_cell.angle_gamma   90.00
#
_symmetry.space_group_name_H-M   'P 1'
#
loop_
_entity.id
_entity.type
_entity.pdbx_description
1 polymer ?
#
loop_
_entity_poly.entity_id
_entity_poly.type
_entity_poly.pdbx_seq_one_letter_code
_entity_poly.pdbx_strand_id
1 'polypeptide(L)'
;MTPLRFGSADRDLPGDRALVLAVVDPDVAAVETALAEGADLLDLGVAGPDLIAEVRARHPRLVLAATPGDMYAQCEAGVDLLDGTGGDTEIPETAAQYGVGLIAPTAKAADWSQWLQVPAAGVLLDCPPGPDLLRRLDQPTAWPRLITLPDNGFGDEALALAALAAWRGVRVFRSREVPRVRQALEMAASIHGSRPPAAVLRALT
;
A
#
# COMPACT_ATOMS: atom_id res chain seq x y z
N MET A 1 -0.16 -16.75 -3.89
CA MET A 1 -0.16 -15.39 -4.47
C MET A 1 1.29 -14.93 -4.61
N THR A 2 1.63 -14.20 -5.68
CA THR A 2 3.01 -13.75 -5.93
C THR A 2 3.42 -12.66 -4.93
N PRO A 3 4.66 -12.69 -4.41
CA PRO A 3 5.21 -11.60 -3.61
C PRO A 3 5.13 -10.26 -4.33
N LEU A 4 4.88 -9.17 -3.60
CA LEU A 4 4.99 -7.82 -4.15
C LEU A 4 6.45 -7.37 -4.05
N ARG A 5 6.95 -6.75 -5.11
CA ARG A 5 8.35 -6.32 -5.23
C ARG A 5 8.40 -4.85 -5.60
N PHE A 6 8.97 -4.04 -4.72
CA PHE A 6 9.17 -2.62 -4.94
C PHE A 6 10.64 -2.27 -4.72
N GLY A 7 11.23 -1.51 -5.64
CA GLY A 7 12.65 -1.14 -5.59
C GLY A 7 13.60 -2.34 -5.73
N SER A 8 14.65 -2.37 -4.89
CA SER A 8 15.70 -3.40 -4.92
C SER A 8 15.22 -4.79 -4.52
N ALA A 9 15.87 -5.84 -5.04
CA ALA A 9 15.48 -7.25 -4.87
C ALA A 9 15.37 -7.77 -3.42
N ASP A 10 15.88 -7.03 -2.42
CA ASP A 10 15.89 -7.42 -1.01
C ASP A 10 14.68 -6.89 -0.20
N ARG A 11 13.71 -6.23 -0.86
CA ARG A 11 12.50 -5.61 -0.24
C ARG A 11 11.21 -6.34 -0.62
N ASP A 12 11.24 -7.68 -0.54
CA ASP A 12 10.08 -8.53 -0.82
C ASP A 12 9.01 -8.40 0.28
N LEU A 13 7.79 -8.06 -0.11
CA LEU A 13 6.64 -8.01 0.81
C LEU A 13 5.90 -9.35 0.86
N PRO A 14 5.27 -9.69 2.01
CA PRO A 14 4.52 -10.92 2.17
C PRO A 14 3.48 -11.12 1.05
N GLY A 15 3.55 -12.29 0.41
CA GLY A 15 2.64 -12.68 -0.66
C GLY A 15 1.33 -13.31 -0.18
N ASP A 16 1.28 -13.75 1.07
CA ASP A 16 0.26 -14.63 1.64
C ASP A 16 -0.82 -13.91 2.45
N ARG A 17 -0.68 -12.60 2.66
CA ARG A 17 -1.63 -11.78 3.42
C ARG A 17 -1.90 -10.42 2.78
N ALA A 18 -2.97 -9.78 3.25
CA ALA A 18 -3.24 -8.37 3.01
C ALA A 18 -2.26 -7.50 3.80
N LEU A 19 -1.82 -6.41 3.18
CA LEU A 19 -0.80 -5.50 3.70
C LEU A 19 -1.41 -4.16 4.12
N VAL A 20 -0.81 -3.53 5.13
CA VAL A 20 -1.20 -2.19 5.60
C VAL A 20 -0.10 -1.20 5.22
N LEU A 21 -0.45 -0.22 4.37
CA LEU A 21 0.38 0.95 4.06
C LEU A 21 -0.03 2.07 5.01
N ALA A 22 0.79 2.36 6.01
CA ALA A 22 0.46 3.40 6.97
C ALA A 22 0.76 4.77 6.39
N VAL A 23 -0.22 5.68 6.39
CA VAL A 23 0.04 7.10 6.14
C VAL A 23 0.52 7.71 7.44
N VAL A 24 1.72 8.28 7.44
CA VAL A 24 2.31 8.87 8.64
C VAL A 24 2.63 10.32 8.42
N ASP A 25 2.64 11.08 9.52
CA ASP A 25 3.22 12.42 9.50
C ASP A 25 4.74 12.30 9.20
N PRO A 26 5.34 13.31 8.53
CA PRO A 26 6.71 13.24 8.06
C PRO A 26 7.69 13.50 9.22
N ASP A 27 7.72 12.58 10.18
CA ASP A 27 8.69 12.53 11.26
C ASP A 27 9.03 11.10 11.68
N VAL A 28 10.19 10.93 12.31
CA VAL A 28 10.71 9.61 12.69
C VAL A 28 9.87 8.95 13.80
N ALA A 29 9.27 9.71 14.70
CA ALA A 29 8.48 9.14 15.80
C ALA A 29 7.16 8.53 15.30
N ALA A 30 6.51 9.18 14.33
CA ALA A 30 5.32 8.67 13.66
C ALA A 30 5.64 7.38 12.89
N VAL A 31 6.78 7.35 12.19
CA VAL A 31 7.32 6.16 11.50
C VAL A 31 7.46 4.97 12.47
N GLU A 32 8.16 5.15 13.59
CA GLU A 32 8.37 4.07 14.56
C GLU A 32 7.05 3.59 15.18
N THR A 33 6.12 4.53 15.44
CA THR A 33 4.80 4.21 15.99
C THR A 33 4.01 3.33 15.02
N ALA A 34 3.94 3.71 13.74
CA ALA A 34 3.22 2.94 12.72
C ALA A 34 3.80 1.53 12.53
N LEU A 35 5.13 1.39 12.61
CA LEU A 35 5.79 0.08 12.54
C LEU A 35 5.44 -0.79 13.76
N ALA A 36 5.46 -0.21 14.96
CA ALA A 36 5.06 -0.91 16.19
C ALA A 36 3.58 -1.34 16.16
N GLU A 37 2.73 -0.58 15.49
CA GLU A 37 1.31 -0.87 15.27
C GLU A 37 1.05 -1.94 14.19
N GLY A 38 2.08 -2.33 13.45
CA GLY A 38 2.02 -3.43 12.48
C GLY A 38 1.80 -3.00 11.02
N ALA A 39 2.25 -1.79 10.66
CA ALA A 39 2.40 -1.37 9.27
C ALA A 39 3.39 -2.29 8.52
N ASP A 40 3.08 -2.63 7.27
CA ASP A 40 4.01 -3.37 6.40
C ASP A 40 4.80 -2.44 5.47
N LEU A 41 4.20 -1.31 5.10
CA LEU A 41 4.78 -0.25 4.27
C LEU A 41 4.45 1.09 4.92
N LEU A 42 5.24 2.12 4.61
CA LEU A 42 4.94 3.49 5.03
C LEU A 42 4.77 4.42 3.83
N ASP A 43 3.82 5.32 3.96
CA ASP A 43 3.62 6.46 3.10
C ASP A 43 3.96 7.73 3.87
N LEU A 44 5.05 8.36 3.46
CA LEU A 44 5.61 9.54 4.10
C LEU A 44 4.98 10.85 3.59
N GLY A 45 3.93 10.76 2.76
CA GLY A 45 3.24 11.92 2.19
C GLY A 45 4.21 12.82 1.44
N VAL A 46 4.18 14.12 1.72
CA VAL A 46 5.03 15.15 1.09
C VAL A 46 6.43 15.27 1.73
N ALA A 47 6.93 14.21 2.36
CA ALA A 47 8.26 14.20 2.97
C ALA A 47 9.37 14.57 1.96
N GLY A 48 10.28 15.43 2.43
CA GLY A 48 11.51 15.77 1.71
C GLY A 48 12.56 14.65 1.76
N PRO A 49 13.61 14.75 0.93
CA PRO A 49 14.65 13.72 0.78
C PRO A 49 15.41 13.46 2.09
N ASP A 50 15.62 14.47 2.93
CA ASP A 50 16.36 14.31 4.19
C ASP A 50 15.69 13.31 5.13
N LEU A 51 14.37 13.43 5.32
CA LEU A 51 13.62 12.49 6.15
C LEU A 51 13.60 11.09 5.52
N ILE A 52 13.39 11.00 4.20
CA ILE A 52 13.38 9.72 3.49
C ILE A 52 14.71 8.99 3.69
N ALA A 53 15.84 9.70 3.54
CA ALA A 53 17.17 9.16 3.76
C ALA A 53 17.37 8.73 5.21
N GLU A 54 16.87 9.51 6.18
CA GLU A 54 16.92 9.19 7.60
C GLU A 54 16.16 7.90 7.94
N VAL A 55 14.93 7.76 7.43
CA VAL A 55 14.10 6.56 7.61
C VAL A 55 14.74 5.36 6.91
N ARG A 56 15.26 5.54 5.69
CA ARG A 56 15.96 4.50 4.94
C ARG A 56 17.19 3.99 5.68
N ALA A 57 17.97 4.87 6.29
CA ALA A 57 19.15 4.51 7.06
C ALA A 57 18.80 3.64 8.29
N ARG A 58 17.68 3.94 8.96
CA ARG A 58 17.19 3.16 10.10
C ARG A 58 16.52 1.85 9.70
N HIS A 59 15.79 1.86 8.57
CA HIS A 59 14.98 0.74 8.08
C HIS A 59 15.35 0.37 6.63
N PRO A 60 16.50 -0.28 6.39
CA PRO A 60 17.01 -0.52 5.03
C PRO A 60 16.10 -1.36 4.12
N ARG A 61 15.22 -2.17 4.73
CA ARG A 61 14.31 -3.10 4.05
C ARG A 61 12.86 -2.63 3.97
N LEU A 62 12.51 -1.54 4.65
CA LEU A 62 11.13 -1.04 4.67
C LEU A 62 10.75 -0.46 3.30
N VAL A 63 9.55 -0.76 2.83
CA VAL A 63 9.06 -0.16 1.58
C VAL A 63 8.49 1.23 1.88
N LEU A 64 9.02 2.24 1.21
CA LEU A 64 8.65 3.64 1.40
C LEU A 64 7.90 4.17 0.18
N ALA A 65 6.72 4.74 0.41
CA ALA A 65 5.99 5.54 -0.55
C ALA A 65 6.08 7.02 -0.21
N ALA A 66 6.01 7.88 -1.23
CA ALA A 66 5.90 9.32 -1.04
C ALA A 66 5.00 9.96 -2.10
N THR A 67 4.32 11.02 -1.70
CA THR A 67 3.70 11.98 -2.61
C THR A 67 4.81 12.76 -3.35
N PRO A 68 4.70 12.89 -4.68
CA PRO A 68 5.69 13.62 -5.48
C PRO A 68 5.96 15.03 -4.96
N GLY A 69 7.25 15.32 -4.75
CA GLY A 69 7.80 16.67 -4.55
C GLY A 69 8.98 16.87 -5.50
N ASP A 70 10.19 17.00 -4.95
CA ASP A 70 11.42 16.81 -5.75
C ASP A 70 11.64 15.30 -5.98
N MET A 71 10.98 14.76 -7.00
CA MET A 71 10.97 13.32 -7.27
C MET A 71 12.37 12.72 -7.46
N TYR A 72 13.30 13.47 -8.08
CA TYR A 72 14.66 13.01 -8.29
C TYR A 72 15.37 12.84 -6.94
N ALA A 73 15.34 13.86 -6.08
CA ALA A 73 15.93 13.78 -4.75
C ALA A 73 15.25 12.73 -3.87
N GLN A 74 13.92 12.57 -3.96
CA GLN A 74 13.17 11.53 -3.24
C GLN A 74 13.60 10.11 -3.68
N CYS A 75 13.84 9.90 -4.98
CA CYS A 75 14.35 8.62 -5.50
C CYS A 75 15.79 8.35 -5.04
N GLU A 76 16.67 9.34 -5.09
CA GLU A 76 18.05 9.21 -4.60
C GLU A 76 18.11 8.95 -3.09
N ALA A 77 17.19 9.54 -2.32
CA ALA A 77 17.05 9.28 -0.89
C ALA A 77 16.52 7.86 -0.56
N GLY A 78 15.96 7.17 -1.55
CA GLY A 78 15.57 5.77 -1.46
C GLY A 78 14.09 5.50 -1.26
N VAL A 79 13.19 6.32 -1.86
CA VAL A 79 11.78 5.96 -2.02
C VAL A 79 11.64 4.72 -2.92
N ASP A 80 10.64 3.88 -2.65
CA ASP A 80 10.36 2.68 -3.45
C ASP A 80 9.10 2.81 -4.30
N LEU A 81 8.21 3.73 -3.94
CA LEU A 81 6.90 3.94 -4.54
C LEU A 81 6.61 5.45 -4.66
N LEU A 82 6.30 5.91 -5.87
CA LEU A 82 5.76 7.26 -6.05
C LEU A 82 4.22 7.22 -6.09
N ASP A 83 3.57 8.15 -5.38
CA ASP A 83 2.11 8.25 -5.39
C ASP A 83 1.62 9.06 -6.61
N GLY A 84 1.21 8.34 -7.66
CA GLY A 84 0.68 8.89 -8.90
C GLY A 84 -0.78 9.34 -8.84
N THR A 85 -1.47 9.20 -7.71
CA THR A 85 -2.91 9.48 -7.62
C THR A 85 -3.24 10.98 -7.76
N GLY A 86 -2.27 11.88 -7.56
CA GLY A 86 -2.37 13.32 -7.80
C GLY A 86 -2.53 13.71 -9.28
N GLY A 87 -2.20 12.81 -10.22
CA GLY A 87 -2.52 12.97 -11.63
C GLY A 87 -1.43 13.55 -12.52
N ASP A 88 -0.24 13.84 -12.01
CA ASP A 88 0.89 14.34 -12.81
C ASP A 88 1.42 13.29 -13.80
N THR A 89 1.74 13.75 -15.01
CA THR A 89 2.15 12.88 -16.12
C THR A 89 3.63 12.52 -16.10
N GLU A 90 4.46 13.22 -15.32
CA GLU A 90 5.93 13.01 -15.25
C GLU A 90 6.34 11.92 -14.24
N ILE A 91 5.46 11.58 -13.30
CA ILE A 91 5.71 10.57 -12.26
C ILE A 91 6.09 9.22 -12.86
N PRO A 92 5.35 8.71 -13.87
CA PRO A 92 5.64 7.40 -14.42
C PRO A 92 6.99 7.34 -15.18
N GLU A 93 7.42 8.43 -15.82
CA GLU A 93 8.75 8.56 -16.45
C GLU A 93 9.87 8.52 -15.40
N THR A 94 9.72 9.29 -14.33
CA THR A 94 10.68 9.31 -13.22
C THR A 94 10.76 7.95 -12.53
N ALA A 95 9.61 7.31 -12.30
CA ALA A 95 9.55 5.98 -11.71
C ALA A 95 10.33 4.94 -12.55
N ALA A 96 10.15 4.97 -13.88
CA ALA A 96 10.88 4.10 -14.79
C ALA A 96 12.39 4.39 -14.79
N GLN A 97 12.80 5.66 -14.78
CA GLN A 97 14.21 6.06 -14.78
C GLN A 97 14.96 5.53 -13.54
N TYR A 98 14.34 5.57 -12.36
CA TYR A 98 14.95 5.13 -11.11
C TYR A 98 14.64 3.67 -10.76
N GLY A 99 13.78 2.99 -11.53
CA GLY A 99 13.35 1.63 -11.25
C GLY A 99 12.51 1.52 -9.97
N VAL A 100 11.82 2.59 -9.57
CA VAL A 100 10.89 2.60 -8.43
C VAL A 100 9.47 2.26 -8.91
N GLY A 101 8.64 1.80 -7.99
CA GLY A 101 7.25 1.50 -8.28
C GLY A 101 6.33 2.73 -8.21
N LEU A 102 5.05 2.51 -8.47
CA LEU A 102 4.05 3.55 -8.65
C LEU A 102 2.71 3.13 -8.04
N ILE A 103 2.07 4.03 -7.29
CA ILE A 103 0.64 3.93 -6.97
C ILE A 103 -0.11 4.65 -8.09
N ALA A 104 -0.80 3.89 -8.94
CA ALA A 104 -1.46 4.42 -10.13
C ALA A 104 -2.98 4.50 -9.94
N PRO A 105 -3.64 5.60 -10.32
CA PRO A 105 -5.10 5.65 -10.32
C PRO A 105 -5.66 4.66 -11.35
N THR A 106 -6.78 3.99 -10.99
CA THR A 106 -7.42 2.96 -11.84
C THR A 106 -7.57 3.41 -13.31
N ALA A 107 -7.95 4.66 -13.54
CA ALA A 107 -8.22 5.20 -14.87
C ALA A 107 -6.98 5.35 -15.77
N LYS A 108 -5.78 5.52 -15.19
CA LYS A 108 -4.54 5.78 -15.95
C LYS A 108 -3.59 4.60 -16.04
N ALA A 109 -3.81 3.55 -15.23
CA ALA A 109 -2.85 2.45 -15.13
C ALA A 109 -2.58 1.71 -16.45
N ALA A 110 -3.60 1.54 -17.30
CA ALA A 110 -3.43 0.92 -18.61
C ALA A 110 -2.52 1.77 -19.52
N ASP A 111 -2.74 3.08 -19.56
CA ASP A 111 -1.97 4.02 -20.37
C ASP A 111 -0.52 4.09 -19.88
N TRP A 112 -0.30 4.18 -18.57
CA TRP A 112 1.04 4.27 -17.99
C TRP A 112 1.86 2.99 -18.17
N SER A 113 1.22 1.82 -18.12
CA SER A 113 1.89 0.54 -18.30
C SER A 113 2.45 0.32 -19.71
N GLN A 114 1.75 0.81 -20.74
CA GLN A 114 2.16 0.64 -22.13
C GLN A 114 3.33 1.55 -22.51
N TRP A 115 3.47 2.69 -21.83
CA TRP A 115 4.40 3.73 -22.22
C TRP A 115 5.80 3.58 -21.60
N LEU A 116 5.96 2.87 -20.48
CA LEU A 116 7.09 3.18 -19.59
C LEU A 116 7.98 2.03 -19.15
N GLN A 117 7.80 0.82 -19.66
CA GLN A 117 8.60 -0.34 -19.24
C GLN A 117 8.68 -0.51 -17.71
N VAL A 118 7.77 0.11 -16.93
CA VAL A 118 7.68 -0.07 -15.49
C VAL A 118 7.39 -1.56 -15.28
N PRO A 119 8.24 -2.30 -14.57
CA PRO A 119 7.99 -3.71 -14.33
C PRO A 119 6.58 -3.88 -13.74
N ALA A 120 5.78 -4.80 -14.26
CA ALA A 120 4.41 -5.02 -13.77
C ALA A 120 4.36 -5.30 -12.26
N ALA A 121 5.46 -5.80 -11.69
CA ALA A 121 5.63 -6.01 -10.25
C ALA A 121 5.67 -4.71 -9.42
N GLY A 122 5.92 -3.56 -10.04
CA GLY A 122 6.09 -2.26 -9.39
C GLY A 122 4.84 -1.37 -9.38
N VAL A 123 3.70 -1.79 -9.94
CA VAL A 123 2.48 -0.94 -10.00
C VAL A 123 1.42 -1.41 -9.02
N LEU A 124 0.98 -0.53 -8.13
CA LEU A 124 -0.19 -0.69 -7.26
C LEU A 124 -1.37 0.09 -7.84
N LEU A 125 -2.45 -0.61 -8.19
CA LEU A 125 -3.66 0.02 -8.73
C LEU A 125 -4.54 0.56 -7.60
N ASP A 126 -4.58 1.89 -7.42
CA ASP A 126 -5.48 2.52 -6.45
C ASP A 126 -6.93 2.42 -6.93
N CYS A 127 -7.76 1.79 -6.08
CA CYS A 127 -9.16 1.50 -6.31
C CYS A 127 -10.02 2.27 -5.30
N PRO A 128 -10.23 3.58 -5.45
CA PRO A 128 -10.90 4.39 -4.43
C PRO A 128 -12.28 3.82 -4.07
N PRO A 129 -12.69 3.90 -2.78
CA PRO A 129 -14.00 3.51 -2.31
C PRO A 129 -15.14 4.11 -3.13
N GLY A 130 -16.24 3.38 -3.25
CA GLY A 130 -17.43 3.82 -3.97
C GLY A 130 -18.52 2.74 -4.01
N PRO A 131 -19.75 3.10 -4.37
CA PRO A 131 -20.89 2.16 -4.37
C PRO A 131 -20.70 0.97 -5.32
N ASP A 132 -19.87 1.12 -6.35
CA ASP A 132 -19.59 0.10 -7.35
C ASP A 132 -18.23 -0.60 -7.14
N LEU A 133 -17.56 -0.37 -6.00
CA LEU A 133 -16.22 -0.88 -5.72
C LEU A 133 -16.13 -2.39 -5.95
N LEU A 134 -17.01 -3.20 -5.36
CA LEU A 134 -16.91 -4.66 -5.46
C LEU A 134 -16.99 -5.14 -6.92
N ARG A 135 -17.86 -4.52 -7.72
CA ARG A 135 -17.97 -4.79 -9.16
C ARG A 135 -16.69 -4.38 -9.90
N ARG A 136 -16.04 -3.28 -9.51
CA ARG A 136 -14.73 -2.87 -10.06
C ARG A 136 -13.61 -3.83 -9.65
N LEU A 137 -13.67 -4.38 -8.43
CA LEU A 137 -12.70 -5.36 -7.92
C LEU A 137 -12.81 -6.71 -8.64
N ASP A 138 -14.02 -7.10 -9.05
CA ASP A 138 -14.26 -8.33 -9.82
C ASP A 138 -13.73 -8.30 -11.26
N GLN A 139 -13.35 -7.12 -11.76
CA GLN A 139 -12.72 -7.00 -13.08
C GLN A 139 -11.28 -7.56 -13.04
N PRO A 140 -10.87 -8.35 -14.04
CA PRO A 140 -9.50 -8.84 -14.09
C PRO A 140 -8.52 -7.68 -14.27
N THR A 141 -7.36 -7.81 -13.65
CA THR A 141 -6.25 -6.85 -13.76
C THR A 141 -4.93 -7.59 -13.70
N ALA A 142 -3.92 -7.09 -14.40
CA ALA A 142 -2.56 -7.59 -14.30
C ALA A 142 -1.84 -7.09 -13.03
N TRP A 143 -2.38 -6.07 -12.37
CA TRP A 143 -1.73 -5.37 -11.28
C TRP A 143 -2.37 -5.64 -9.92
N PRO A 144 -1.56 -5.77 -8.85
CA PRO A 144 -2.06 -5.78 -7.49
C PRO A 144 -2.83 -4.49 -7.17
N ARG A 145 -3.89 -4.62 -6.37
CA ARG A 145 -4.77 -3.50 -6.04
C ARG A 145 -4.49 -2.96 -4.64
N LEU A 146 -4.63 -1.65 -4.52
CA LEU A 146 -4.62 -0.89 -3.27
C LEU A 146 -5.99 -0.23 -3.06
N ILE A 147 -6.39 -0.06 -1.80
CA ILE A 147 -7.48 0.84 -1.41
C ILE A 147 -6.94 1.88 -0.43
N THR A 148 -7.26 3.14 -0.67
CA THR A 148 -7.11 4.21 0.31
C THR A 148 -8.39 4.35 1.13
N LEU A 149 -8.30 4.06 2.43
CA LEU A 149 -9.40 4.20 3.38
C LEU A 149 -9.52 5.68 3.81
N PRO A 150 -10.74 6.15 4.13
CA PRO A 150 -10.95 7.54 4.50
C PRO A 150 -10.23 7.86 5.81
N ASP A 151 -9.52 8.99 5.83
CA ASP A 151 -8.94 9.53 7.07
C ASP A 151 -10.03 10.20 7.92
N ASN A 152 -10.79 11.11 7.30
CA ASN A 152 -11.90 11.81 7.95
C ASN A 152 -13.16 10.94 7.94
N GLY A 153 -13.77 10.76 9.12
CA GLY A 153 -14.96 9.91 9.25
C GLY A 153 -14.62 8.42 9.18
N PHE A 154 -13.38 8.02 9.52
CA PHE A 154 -13.03 6.62 9.68
C PHE A 154 -13.93 5.97 10.73
N GLY A 155 -14.55 4.85 10.37
CA GLY A 155 -15.56 4.18 11.17
C GLY A 155 -15.76 2.73 10.77
N ASP A 156 -16.82 2.13 11.28
CA ASP A 156 -17.13 0.71 11.07
C ASP A 156 -17.39 0.40 9.58
N GLU A 157 -17.90 1.37 8.84
CA GLU A 157 -18.10 1.27 7.39
C GLU A 157 -16.77 1.08 6.64
N ALA A 158 -15.71 1.78 7.07
CA ALA A 158 -14.38 1.63 6.48
C ALA A 158 -13.78 0.25 6.77
N LEU A 159 -14.00 -0.28 7.98
CA LEU A 159 -13.57 -1.62 8.37
C LEU A 159 -14.34 -2.72 7.61
N ALA A 160 -15.65 -2.55 7.45
CA ALA A 160 -16.48 -3.46 6.65
C ALA A 160 -16.05 -3.46 5.18
N LEU A 161 -15.77 -2.28 4.63
CA LEU A 161 -15.23 -2.13 3.27
C LEU A 161 -13.88 -2.84 3.14
N ALA A 162 -12.97 -2.63 4.08
CA ALA A 162 -11.65 -3.25 4.08
C ALA A 162 -11.74 -4.78 4.09
N ALA A 163 -12.60 -5.34 4.95
CA ALA A 163 -12.84 -6.78 5.02
C ALA A 163 -13.37 -7.36 3.69
N LEU A 164 -14.39 -6.72 3.09
CA LEU A 164 -14.96 -7.16 1.81
C LEU A 164 -13.97 -7.03 0.65
N ALA A 165 -13.21 -5.94 0.60
CA ALA A 165 -12.20 -5.73 -0.42
C ALA A 165 -11.05 -6.74 -0.30
N ALA A 166 -10.66 -7.12 0.92
CA ALA A 166 -9.66 -8.17 1.15
C ALA A 166 -10.12 -9.51 0.60
N TRP A 167 -11.39 -9.88 0.81
CA TRP A 167 -11.99 -11.08 0.20
C TRP A 167 -12.04 -11.04 -1.33
N ARG A 168 -12.08 -9.84 -1.93
CA ARG A 168 -12.00 -9.64 -3.38
C ARG A 168 -10.57 -9.49 -3.90
N GLY A 169 -9.56 -9.79 -3.09
CA GLY A 169 -8.17 -9.88 -3.52
C GLY A 169 -7.41 -8.55 -3.53
N VAL A 170 -7.94 -7.49 -2.91
CA VAL A 170 -7.13 -6.27 -2.66
C VAL A 170 -5.94 -6.62 -1.77
N ARG A 171 -4.76 -6.13 -2.16
CA ARG A 171 -3.49 -6.50 -1.54
C ARG A 171 -3.01 -5.52 -0.49
N VAL A 172 -3.24 -4.23 -0.70
CA VAL A 172 -2.70 -3.16 0.14
C VAL A 172 -3.83 -2.23 0.59
N PHE A 173 -3.83 -1.87 1.87
CA PHE A 173 -4.80 -0.98 2.47
C PHE A 173 -4.06 0.22 3.05
N ARG A 174 -4.25 1.40 2.44
CA ARG A 174 -3.66 2.67 2.86
C ARG A 174 -4.55 3.32 3.91
N SER A 175 -4.01 3.61 5.10
CA SER A 175 -4.78 4.19 6.21
C SER A 175 -3.86 4.77 7.29
N ARG A 176 -4.37 5.70 8.08
CA ARG A 176 -3.77 6.12 9.37
C ARG A 176 -4.12 5.19 10.54
N GLU A 177 -5.18 4.39 10.43
CA GLU A 177 -5.73 3.58 11.52
C GLU A 177 -5.17 2.14 11.49
N VAL A 178 -3.85 2.03 11.60
CA VAL A 178 -3.09 0.78 11.36
C VAL A 178 -3.62 -0.40 12.19
N PRO A 179 -3.79 -0.31 13.52
CA PRO A 179 -4.20 -1.45 14.33
C PRO A 179 -5.60 -1.95 13.98
N ARG A 180 -6.54 -1.02 13.73
CA ARG A 180 -7.94 -1.35 13.45
C ARG A 180 -8.08 -2.02 12.09
N VAL A 181 -7.40 -1.47 11.07
CA VAL A 181 -7.39 -2.05 9.72
C VAL A 181 -6.72 -3.42 9.74
N ARG A 182 -5.55 -3.54 10.39
CA ARG A 182 -4.87 -4.83 10.59
C ARG A 182 -5.83 -5.86 11.16
N GLN A 183 -6.45 -5.55 12.30
CA GLN A 183 -7.36 -6.47 13.00
C GLN A 183 -8.54 -6.90 12.11
N ALA A 184 -9.13 -5.99 11.33
CA ALA A 184 -10.24 -6.31 10.43
C ALA A 184 -9.81 -7.25 9.29
N LEU A 185 -8.67 -6.97 8.64
CA LEU A 185 -8.11 -7.82 7.59
C LEU A 185 -7.77 -9.22 8.10
N GLU A 186 -7.21 -9.26 9.29
CA GLU A 186 -6.86 -10.47 10.03
C GLU A 186 -8.09 -11.33 10.38
N MET A 187 -9.14 -10.68 10.90
CA MET A 187 -10.43 -11.33 11.15
C MET A 187 -11.04 -11.86 9.86
N ALA A 188 -11.07 -11.04 8.80
CA ALA A 188 -11.60 -11.43 7.50
C ALA A 188 -10.86 -12.64 6.93
N ALA A 189 -9.53 -12.69 7.03
CA ALA A 189 -8.72 -13.83 6.61
C ALA A 189 -8.99 -15.10 7.44
N SER A 190 -9.25 -14.95 8.75
CA SER A 190 -9.66 -16.08 9.61
C SER A 190 -11.00 -16.67 9.19
N ILE A 191 -11.98 -15.80 8.94
CA ILE A 191 -13.33 -16.20 8.51
C ILE A 191 -13.29 -16.83 7.13
N HIS A 192 -12.45 -16.31 6.23
CA HIS A 192 -12.23 -16.87 4.90
C HIS A 192 -11.50 -18.23 4.94
N GLY A 193 -10.84 -18.57 6.04
CA GLY A 193 -10.07 -19.80 6.20
C GLY A 193 -8.67 -19.74 5.58
N SER A 194 -8.17 -18.56 5.19
CA SER A 194 -6.80 -18.40 4.68
C SER A 194 -5.76 -18.27 5.79
N ARG A 195 -6.19 -18.11 7.05
CA ARG A 195 -5.31 -18.17 8.22
C ARG A 195 -6.06 -18.71 9.45
N PRO A 196 -5.39 -19.28 10.46
CA PRO A 196 -6.05 -19.76 11.67
C PRO A 196 -6.54 -18.59 12.55
N PRO A 197 -7.66 -18.75 13.29
CA PRO A 197 -8.07 -17.77 14.30
C PRO A 197 -7.03 -17.68 15.43
N ALA A 198 -6.77 -16.47 15.92
CA ALA A 198 -5.79 -16.23 16.98
C ALA A 198 -6.22 -16.80 18.35
N ALA A 199 -7.53 -16.89 18.59
CA ALA A 199 -8.09 -17.42 19.83
C ALA A 199 -9.27 -18.35 19.52
N VAL A 200 -9.03 -19.66 19.54
CA VAL A 200 -10.07 -20.68 19.34
C VAL A 200 -10.61 -21.09 20.72
N LEU A 201 -11.76 -20.54 21.10
CA LEU A 201 -12.48 -20.98 22.30
C LEU A 201 -13.48 -22.07 21.92
N ARG A 202 -13.36 -23.25 22.53
CA ARG A 202 -14.40 -24.28 22.45
C ARG A 202 -15.46 -23.99 23.50
N ALA A 203 -16.55 -23.35 23.07
CA ALA A 203 -17.68 -23.07 23.94
C ALA A 203 -18.76 -24.14 23.77
N LEU A 204 -18.52 -25.34 24.31
CA LEU A 204 -19.52 -26.36 24.66
C LEU A 204 -18.87 -27.30 25.69
N THR A 205 -19.15 -27.07 26.97
CA THR A 205 -18.92 -28.01 28.08
C THR A 205 -20.24 -28.33 28.72
#